data_AF-A0A3D0H8L4-F1
#
_entry.id   AF-A0A3D0H8L4-F1
#
_cell.length_a   1.000
_cell.length_b   1.000
_cell.length_c   1.000
_cell.angle_alpha   90.00
_cell.angle_beta   90.00
_cell.angle_gamma   90.00
#
_symmetry.space_group_name_H-M   'P 1'
#
loop_
_entity.id
_entity.type
_entity.pdbx_description
1 polymer ?
#
loop_
_entity_poly.entity_id
_entity_poly.type
_entity_poly.pdbx_seq_one_letter_code
_entity_poly.pdbx_strand_id
1 'polypeptide(L)'
;MSAYQKYKDDQLLRNPGGDGYDLEHQRVATDQTQSQSWWGRVGKDLSDSFGNLKNLCNNFLLGARFCYRKPNNEIGEGTRRGVVGSVVDFFKDLGSALSFGQWRPDGSSKPEGVWERFKFFGSHLMKAFSRDLFDGVCGGVNHMAGDLVLAGWNLVEVLPDATIGNLESGRKLTTTLFDNGQVWVEYLTDIVPTGDAWLRVHAPSLQEFKLPVVYNLGMPEHFTGDTRWEYIRNTPFRKTIETIGALLADVAIGLSTGQVNLTSDSGPKRSLP
;
A
#
# COMPACT_ATOMS: atom_id res chain seq x y z
N MET A 1 19.66 -1.29 -12.43
CA MET A 1 18.94 -0.18 -11.76
C MET A 1 19.47 -0.03 -10.35
N SER A 2 19.68 1.20 -9.88
CA SER A 2 20.00 1.48 -8.49
C SER A 2 18.83 1.11 -7.56
N ALA A 3 19.08 0.99 -6.25
CA ALA A 3 18.02 0.67 -5.28
C ALA A 3 16.90 1.72 -5.26
N TYR A 4 17.24 3.00 -5.40
CA TYR A 4 16.26 4.08 -5.55
C TYR A 4 15.46 3.96 -6.85
N GLN A 5 16.10 3.65 -7.98
CA GLN A 5 15.40 3.45 -9.25
C GLN A 5 14.43 2.26 -9.19
N LYS A 6 14.81 1.17 -8.53
CA LYS A 6 13.90 0.04 -8.27
C LYS A 6 12.70 0.47 -7.43
N TYR A 7 12.94 1.28 -6.38
CA TYR A 7 11.85 1.82 -5.55
C TYR A 7 10.89 2.70 -6.36
N LYS A 8 11.42 3.64 -7.16
CA LYS A 8 10.61 4.48 -8.05
C LYS A 8 9.80 3.64 -9.05
N ASP A 9 10.44 2.68 -9.73
CA ASP A 9 9.76 1.77 -10.68
C ASP A 9 8.65 0.98 -10.00
N ASP A 10 8.88 0.43 -8.81
CA ASP A 10 7.83 -0.26 -8.05
C ASP A 10 6.65 0.68 -7.72
N GLN A 11 6.91 1.91 -7.28
CA GLN A 11 5.82 2.83 -6.88
C GLN A 11 5.00 3.28 -8.10
N LEU A 12 5.63 3.51 -9.25
CA LEU A 12 4.92 3.89 -10.48
C LEU A 12 4.06 2.77 -11.08
N LEU A 13 4.31 1.51 -10.72
CA LEU A 13 3.51 0.37 -11.19
C LEU A 13 2.21 0.17 -10.40
N ARG A 14 2.08 0.77 -9.21
CA ARG A 14 1.00 0.43 -8.28
C ARG A 14 -0.35 1.05 -8.62
N ASN A 15 -0.35 2.15 -9.34
CA ASN A 15 -1.57 2.87 -9.73
C ASN A 15 -1.41 3.51 -11.12
N PRO A 16 -2.52 3.74 -11.85
CA PRO A 16 -2.56 4.54 -13.07
C PRO A 16 -1.81 5.87 -12.93
N GLY A 17 -1.12 6.26 -14.00
CA GLY A 17 -0.10 7.29 -14.01
C GLY A 17 1.19 6.77 -14.64
N GLY A 18 2.31 7.44 -14.37
CA GLY A 18 3.63 7.02 -14.85
C GLY A 18 3.75 7.01 -16.38
N ASP A 19 4.37 8.04 -16.95
CA ASP A 19 4.47 8.20 -18.41
C ASP A 19 5.24 7.06 -19.12
N GLY A 20 6.05 6.32 -18.37
CA GLY A 20 6.85 5.19 -18.85
C GLY A 20 6.12 3.84 -18.89
N TYR A 21 4.85 3.74 -18.50
CA TYR A 21 4.16 2.46 -18.34
C TYR A 21 2.82 2.39 -19.07
N ASP A 22 2.56 1.22 -19.63
CA ASP A 22 1.26 0.78 -20.11
C ASP A 22 0.83 -0.38 -19.20
N LEU A 23 0.16 -0.02 -18.10
CA LEU A 23 -0.20 -0.95 -17.03
C LEU A 23 -1.29 -1.93 -17.47
N GLU A 24 -2.17 -1.53 -18.39
CA GLU A 24 -3.21 -2.41 -18.95
C GLU A 24 -2.59 -3.59 -19.70
N HIS A 25 -1.51 -3.34 -20.45
CA HIS A 25 -0.79 -4.36 -21.20
C HIS A 25 0.47 -4.87 -20.49
N GLN A 26 0.66 -4.53 -19.21
CA GLN A 26 1.77 -4.98 -18.35
C GLN A 26 3.15 -4.79 -19.00
N ARG A 27 3.38 -3.63 -19.63
CA ARG A 27 4.63 -3.34 -20.34
C ARG A 27 5.16 -1.95 -20.05
N VAL A 28 6.47 -1.80 -20.21
CA VAL A 28 7.10 -0.47 -20.29
C VAL A 28 6.70 0.12 -21.63
N ALA A 29 6.18 1.34 -21.64
CA ALA A 29 5.79 2.03 -22.86
C ALA A 29 7.05 2.35 -23.68
N THR A 30 7.42 1.43 -24.59
CA THR A 30 8.59 1.59 -25.47
C THR A 30 8.29 2.45 -26.71
N ASP A 31 7.01 2.63 -27.07
CA ASP A 31 6.61 3.43 -28.22
C ASP A 31 6.34 4.88 -27.84
N GLN A 32 7.33 5.72 -28.13
CA GLN A 32 7.27 7.17 -27.95
C GLN A 32 6.17 7.83 -28.79
N THR A 33 5.68 7.22 -29.87
CA THR A 33 4.84 7.91 -30.87
C THR A 33 3.46 8.33 -30.36
N GLN A 34 2.84 7.58 -29.43
CA GLN A 34 1.56 7.99 -28.81
C GLN A 34 1.77 9.01 -27.68
N SER A 35 2.84 8.86 -26.87
CA SER A 35 3.18 9.77 -25.76
C SER A 35 3.81 11.10 -26.20
N GLN A 36 4.16 11.25 -27.48
CA GLN A 36 4.68 12.50 -28.06
C GLN A 36 3.57 13.44 -28.57
N SER A 37 2.35 12.94 -28.82
CA SER A 37 1.26 13.76 -29.36
C SER A 37 0.50 14.48 -28.25
N TRP A 38 0.12 15.74 -28.48
CA TRP A 38 -0.66 16.54 -27.53
C TRP A 38 -1.92 15.83 -27.04
N TRP A 39 -2.71 15.28 -27.97
CA TRP A 39 -3.94 14.52 -27.65
C TRP A 39 -3.66 13.22 -26.91
N GLY A 40 -2.54 12.55 -27.23
CA GLY A 40 -2.13 11.33 -26.55
C GLY A 40 -1.77 11.57 -25.08
N ARG A 41 -1.11 12.69 -24.78
CA ARG A 41 -0.73 13.09 -23.41
C ARG A 41 -1.93 13.48 -22.56
N VAL A 42 -2.68 14.49 -23.01
CA VAL A 42 -3.91 14.92 -22.32
C VAL A 42 -4.90 13.77 -22.16
N GLY A 43 -5.04 12.93 -23.19
CA GLY A 43 -5.90 11.74 -23.14
C GLY A 43 -5.41 10.70 -22.13
N LYS A 44 -4.10 10.48 -22.04
CA LYS A 44 -3.48 9.59 -21.04
C LYS A 44 -3.74 10.09 -19.63
N ASP A 45 -3.48 11.35 -19.32
CA ASP A 45 -3.69 11.91 -17.98
C ASP A 45 -5.15 11.83 -17.53
N LEU A 46 -6.10 12.11 -18.43
CA LEU A 46 -7.53 11.95 -18.16
C LEU A 46 -7.90 10.48 -17.95
N SER A 47 -7.32 9.57 -18.73
CA SER A 47 -7.51 8.12 -18.58
C SER A 47 -6.94 7.62 -17.26
N ASP A 48 -5.76 8.09 -16.86
CA ASP A 48 -5.10 7.74 -15.60
C ASP A 48 -5.90 8.29 -14.41
N SER A 49 -6.41 9.52 -14.51
CA SER A 49 -7.34 10.09 -13.52
C SER A 49 -8.60 9.24 -13.35
N PHE A 50 -9.24 8.84 -14.46
CA PHE A 50 -10.41 7.96 -14.44
C PHE A 50 -10.06 6.55 -13.94
N GLY A 51 -8.88 6.03 -14.30
CA GLY A 51 -8.35 4.76 -13.82
C GLY A 51 -8.21 4.75 -12.31
N ASN A 52 -7.68 5.83 -11.73
CA ASN A 52 -7.59 6.00 -10.28
C ASN A 52 -8.97 6.12 -9.63
N LEU A 53 -9.94 6.84 -10.20
CA LEU A 53 -11.32 6.84 -9.69
C LEU A 53 -11.99 5.45 -9.75
N LYS A 54 -11.71 4.68 -10.81
CA LYS A 54 -12.16 3.29 -10.92
C LYS A 54 -11.51 2.41 -9.84
N ASN A 55 -10.22 2.60 -9.56
CA ASN A 55 -9.52 1.89 -8.49
C ASN A 55 -10.09 2.23 -7.11
N LEU A 56 -10.45 3.48 -6.86
CA LEU A 56 -11.15 3.89 -5.64
C LEU A 56 -12.44 3.08 -5.45
N CYS A 57 -13.29 3.01 -6.48
CA CYS A 57 -14.52 2.22 -6.45
C CYS A 57 -14.25 0.72 -6.27
N ASN A 58 -13.23 0.18 -6.93
CA ASN A 58 -12.86 -1.22 -6.77
C ASN A 58 -12.35 -1.53 -5.37
N ASN A 59 -11.51 -0.67 -4.79
CA ASN A 59 -11.01 -0.78 -3.41
C ASN A 59 -12.12 -0.62 -2.37
N PHE A 60 -13.16 0.18 -2.65
CA PHE A 60 -14.36 0.17 -1.82
C PHE A 60 -15.06 -1.21 -1.85
N LEU A 61 -15.14 -1.84 -3.03
CA LEU A 61 -15.83 -3.11 -3.22
C LEU A 61 -14.96 -4.32 -2.86
N LEU A 62 -14.29 -4.92 -3.85
CA LEU A 62 -13.60 -6.21 -3.74
C LEU A 62 -12.07 -6.10 -3.78
N GLY A 63 -11.55 -4.93 -4.15
CA GLY A 63 -10.13 -4.65 -4.31
C GLY A 63 -9.77 -4.26 -5.74
N ALA A 64 -8.87 -3.29 -5.89
CA ALA A 64 -8.29 -2.92 -7.17
C ALA A 64 -7.10 -3.82 -7.53
N ARG A 65 -6.90 -3.99 -8.84
CA ARG A 65 -5.71 -4.64 -9.39
C ARG A 65 -4.54 -3.65 -9.41
N PHE A 66 -3.34 -4.15 -9.25
CA PHE A 66 -2.12 -3.34 -9.31
C PHE A 66 -0.98 -4.13 -9.96
N CYS A 67 -0.01 -3.42 -10.54
CA CYS A 67 1.16 -4.05 -11.14
C CYS A 67 2.36 -4.05 -10.17
N TYR A 68 3.25 -5.02 -10.34
CA TYR A 68 4.50 -5.11 -9.59
C TYR A 68 5.60 -5.80 -10.41
N ARG A 69 6.87 -5.69 -9.97
CA ARG A 69 7.98 -6.41 -10.59
C ARG A 69 8.14 -7.79 -9.98
N LYS A 70 8.04 -8.81 -10.83
CA LYS A 70 8.40 -10.20 -10.49
C LYS A 70 9.92 -10.36 -10.34
N PRO A 71 10.40 -11.46 -9.72
CA PRO A 71 11.84 -11.74 -9.60
C PRO A 71 12.60 -11.81 -10.93
N ASN A 72 11.93 -12.18 -12.03
CA ASN A 72 12.49 -12.19 -13.39
C ASN A 72 12.44 -10.81 -14.08
N ASN A 73 12.05 -9.74 -13.37
CA ASN A 73 11.82 -8.38 -13.85
C ASN A 73 10.62 -8.18 -14.81
N GLU A 74 9.82 -9.21 -15.06
CA GLU A 74 8.55 -9.04 -15.75
C GLU A 74 7.55 -8.25 -14.87
N ILE A 75 6.60 -7.59 -15.51
CA ILE A 75 5.48 -6.96 -14.81
C ILE A 75 4.45 -8.06 -14.52
N GLY A 76 4.07 -8.16 -13.25
CA GLY A 76 3.00 -9.02 -12.77
C GLY A 76 1.83 -8.22 -12.27
N GLU A 77 0.73 -8.90 -11.95
CA GLU A 77 -0.50 -8.31 -11.43
C GLU A 77 -0.84 -8.93 -10.08
N GLY A 78 -1.20 -8.09 -9.13
CA GLY A 78 -1.76 -8.45 -7.83
C GLY A 78 -3.15 -7.84 -7.65
N THR A 79 -3.82 -8.17 -6.56
CA THR A 79 -5.12 -7.58 -6.20
C THR A 79 -5.10 -7.18 -4.73
N ARG A 80 -5.45 -5.92 -4.45
CA ARG A 80 -5.60 -5.38 -3.09
C ARG A 80 -6.84 -5.99 -2.43
N ARG A 81 -6.97 -5.86 -1.11
CA ARG A 81 -8.22 -6.21 -0.41
C ARG A 81 -9.19 -5.03 -0.51
N GLY A 82 -10.44 -5.31 -0.88
CA GLY A 82 -11.50 -4.31 -0.86
C GLY A 82 -12.18 -4.18 0.50
N VAL A 83 -12.75 -3.02 0.80
CA VAL A 83 -13.42 -2.73 2.08
C VAL A 83 -14.64 -3.63 2.29
N VAL A 84 -15.59 -3.66 1.34
CA VAL A 84 -16.81 -4.47 1.46
C VAL A 84 -16.47 -5.97 1.51
N GLY A 85 -15.57 -6.42 0.65
CA GLY A 85 -15.07 -7.81 0.68
C GLY A 85 -14.49 -8.18 2.04
N SER A 86 -13.70 -7.28 2.62
CA SER A 86 -13.09 -7.51 3.94
C SER A 86 -14.09 -7.48 5.09
N VAL A 87 -15.13 -6.63 5.03
CA VAL A 87 -16.24 -6.68 6.02
C VAL A 87 -16.99 -8.01 5.95
N VAL A 88 -17.23 -8.53 4.75
CA VAL A 88 -17.87 -9.84 4.58
C VAL A 88 -16.99 -10.96 5.14
N ASP A 89 -15.69 -10.94 4.85
CA ASP A 89 -14.73 -11.91 5.39
C ASP A 89 -14.65 -11.83 6.92
N PHE A 90 -14.64 -10.62 7.50
CA PHE A 90 -14.68 -10.41 8.95
C PHE A 90 -15.83 -11.16 9.62
N PHE A 91 -17.06 -11.04 9.10
CA PHE A 91 -18.21 -11.73 9.68
C PHE A 91 -18.15 -13.24 9.48
N LYS A 92 -17.60 -13.72 8.36
CA LYS A 92 -17.38 -15.16 8.12
C LYS A 92 -16.37 -15.73 9.12
N ASP A 93 -15.24 -15.07 9.30
CA ASP A 93 -14.18 -15.53 10.20
C ASP A 93 -14.60 -15.39 11.66
N LEU A 94 -15.30 -14.31 12.04
CA LEU A 94 -15.88 -14.15 13.37
C LEU A 94 -16.91 -15.25 13.68
N GLY A 95 -17.84 -15.53 12.76
CA GLY A 95 -18.81 -16.62 12.96
C GLY A 95 -18.16 -18.00 12.99
N SER A 96 -17.13 -18.23 12.17
CA SER A 96 -16.35 -19.47 12.19
C SER A 96 -15.61 -19.65 13.52
N ALA A 97 -15.06 -18.56 14.07
CA ALA A 97 -14.45 -18.54 15.40
C ALA A 97 -15.50 -18.86 16.47
N LEU A 98 -16.58 -18.07 16.58
CA LEU A 98 -17.62 -18.21 17.61
C LEU A 98 -18.34 -19.56 17.58
N SER A 99 -18.42 -20.19 16.40
CA SER A 99 -18.97 -21.54 16.25
C SER A 99 -17.96 -22.66 16.51
N PHE A 100 -16.73 -22.33 16.90
CA PHE A 100 -15.62 -23.27 17.11
C PHE A 100 -15.43 -24.21 15.90
N GLY A 101 -15.51 -23.66 14.69
CA GLY A 101 -15.37 -24.37 13.41
C GLY A 101 -16.56 -25.25 13.02
N GLN A 102 -17.74 -25.02 13.60
CA GLN A 102 -18.97 -25.70 13.16
C GLN A 102 -19.49 -25.09 11.85
N TRP A 103 -19.48 -23.77 11.73
CA TRP A 103 -19.72 -23.06 10.48
C TRP A 103 -18.38 -22.73 9.83
N ARG A 104 -18.19 -23.17 8.57
CA ARG A 104 -16.93 -23.10 7.82
C ARG A 104 -17.21 -22.72 6.36
N PRO A 105 -17.55 -21.45 6.09
CA PRO A 105 -17.90 -20.98 4.74
C PRO A 105 -16.71 -20.99 3.78
N ASP A 106 -15.50 -21.07 4.30
CA ASP A 106 -14.23 -21.15 3.56
C ASP A 106 -13.87 -22.59 3.13
N GLY A 107 -14.63 -23.59 3.56
CA GLY A 107 -14.35 -24.99 3.29
C GLY A 107 -13.17 -25.57 4.09
N SER A 108 -12.70 -24.86 5.13
CA SER A 108 -11.63 -25.35 6.01
C SER A 108 -11.95 -26.71 6.63
N SER A 109 -10.92 -27.49 6.95
CA SER A 109 -11.10 -28.79 7.62
C SER A 109 -11.76 -28.63 8.98
N LYS A 110 -12.59 -29.61 9.37
CA LYS A 110 -13.30 -29.57 10.65
C LYS A 110 -12.28 -29.74 11.78
N PRO A 111 -12.24 -28.86 12.79
CA PRO A 111 -11.36 -29.07 13.94
C PRO A 111 -11.81 -30.30 14.74
N GLU A 112 -10.88 -31.18 15.06
CA GLU A 112 -11.14 -32.42 15.79
C GLU A 112 -10.71 -32.32 17.26
N GLY A 113 -11.63 -32.64 18.17
CA GLY A 113 -11.39 -32.52 19.61
C GLY A 113 -11.46 -31.09 20.15
N VAL A 114 -11.32 -30.98 21.48
CA VAL A 114 -11.47 -29.69 22.18
C VAL A 114 -10.33 -28.74 21.88
N TRP A 115 -9.10 -29.24 21.82
CA TRP A 115 -7.90 -28.41 21.63
C TRP A 115 -7.84 -27.76 20.24
N GLU A 116 -8.10 -28.52 19.17
CA GLU A 116 -8.12 -27.96 17.81
C GLU A 116 -9.28 -26.98 17.63
N ARG A 117 -10.40 -27.15 18.33
CA ARG A 117 -11.49 -26.16 18.35
C ARG A 117 -11.06 -24.85 18.99
N PHE A 118 -10.32 -24.88 20.10
CA PHE A 118 -9.77 -23.67 20.72
C PHE A 118 -8.73 -22.97 19.83
N LYS A 119 -7.82 -23.73 19.20
CA LYS A 119 -6.89 -23.18 18.20
C LYS A 119 -7.63 -22.56 17.02
N PHE A 120 -8.65 -23.24 16.51
CA PHE A 120 -9.48 -22.76 15.40
C PHE A 120 -10.17 -21.45 15.78
N PHE A 121 -10.79 -21.38 16.96
CA PHE A 121 -11.37 -20.16 17.52
C PHE A 121 -10.35 -19.03 17.54
N GLY A 122 -9.19 -19.24 18.17
CA GLY A 122 -8.16 -18.20 18.30
C GLY A 122 -7.62 -17.74 16.95
N SER A 123 -7.33 -18.67 16.04
CA SER A 123 -6.83 -18.35 14.70
C SER A 123 -7.82 -17.53 13.88
N HIS A 124 -9.10 -17.91 13.83
CA HIS A 124 -10.11 -17.17 13.06
C HIS A 124 -10.48 -15.85 13.71
N LEU A 125 -10.46 -15.77 15.05
CA LEU A 125 -10.61 -14.48 15.73
C LEU A 125 -9.47 -13.53 15.34
N MET A 126 -8.23 -14.02 15.30
CA MET A 126 -7.09 -13.22 14.85
C MET A 126 -7.24 -12.79 13.39
N LYS A 127 -7.61 -13.72 12.49
CA LYS A 127 -7.84 -13.40 11.07
C LYS A 127 -8.90 -12.30 10.93
N ALA A 128 -10.05 -12.45 11.59
CA ALA A 128 -11.10 -11.44 11.54
C ALA A 128 -10.57 -10.05 11.94
N PHE A 129 -9.90 -9.92 13.09
CA PHE A 129 -9.47 -8.60 13.55
C PHE A 129 -8.27 -8.02 12.79
N SER A 130 -7.18 -8.78 12.62
CA SER A 130 -5.99 -8.19 12.00
C SER A 130 -6.06 -8.22 10.48
N ARG A 131 -6.50 -9.32 9.87
CA ARG A 131 -6.49 -9.44 8.42
C ARG A 131 -7.70 -8.77 7.77
N ASP A 132 -8.89 -9.01 8.30
CA ASP A 132 -10.12 -8.54 7.64
C ASP A 132 -10.45 -7.10 8.05
N LEU A 133 -10.44 -6.80 9.35
CA LEU A 133 -10.72 -5.45 9.81
C LEU A 133 -9.52 -4.52 9.62
N PHE A 134 -8.36 -4.85 10.17
CA PHE A 134 -7.23 -3.92 10.17
C PHE A 134 -6.56 -3.81 8.79
N ASP A 135 -6.06 -4.90 8.22
CA ASP A 135 -5.42 -4.86 6.90
C ASP A 135 -6.45 -4.63 5.78
N GLY A 136 -7.61 -5.29 5.86
CA GLY A 136 -8.63 -5.26 4.82
C GLY A 136 -9.44 -3.96 4.77
N VAL A 137 -10.11 -3.60 5.86
CA VAL A 137 -10.96 -2.39 5.91
C VAL A 137 -10.11 -1.13 5.99
N CYS A 138 -9.21 -1.01 6.97
CA CYS A 138 -8.43 0.21 7.12
C CYS A 138 -7.41 0.38 5.98
N GLY A 139 -6.71 -0.68 5.59
CA GLY A 139 -5.83 -0.66 4.41
C GLY A 139 -6.60 -0.33 3.12
N GLY A 140 -7.80 -0.88 2.95
CA GLY A 140 -8.69 -0.53 1.84
C GLY A 140 -9.05 0.96 1.79
N VAL A 141 -9.33 1.58 2.95
CA VAL A 141 -9.57 3.04 3.05
C VAL A 141 -8.33 3.84 2.68
N ASN A 142 -7.13 3.44 3.13
CA ASN A 142 -5.88 4.09 2.74
C ASN A 142 -5.66 4.03 1.22
N HIS A 143 -5.91 2.88 0.60
CA HIS A 143 -5.81 2.74 -0.85
C HIS A 143 -6.81 3.62 -1.58
N MET A 144 -8.07 3.68 -1.12
CA MET A 144 -9.08 4.59 -1.69
C MET A 144 -8.65 6.06 -1.60
N ALA A 145 -8.06 6.48 -0.48
CA ALA A 145 -7.56 7.83 -0.30
C ALA A 145 -6.38 8.12 -1.25
N GLY A 146 -5.44 7.18 -1.39
CA GLY A 146 -4.34 7.28 -2.35
C GLY A 146 -4.84 7.41 -3.79
N ASP A 147 -5.78 6.56 -4.19
CA ASP A 147 -6.38 6.60 -5.52
C ASP A 147 -7.12 7.94 -5.77
N LEU A 148 -7.82 8.49 -4.77
CA LEU A 148 -8.46 9.81 -4.89
C LEU A 148 -7.43 10.93 -5.11
N VAL A 149 -6.35 10.92 -4.34
CA VAL A 149 -5.28 11.92 -4.46
C VAL A 149 -4.59 11.80 -5.81
N LEU A 150 -4.30 10.57 -6.26
CA LEU A 150 -3.68 10.32 -7.57
C LEU A 150 -4.61 10.72 -8.73
N ALA A 151 -5.92 10.47 -8.62
CA ALA A 151 -6.89 10.93 -9.61
C ALA A 151 -6.83 12.46 -9.77
N GLY A 152 -6.75 13.19 -8.66
CA GLY A 152 -6.55 14.64 -8.67
C GLY A 152 -5.17 15.04 -9.22
N TRP A 153 -4.12 14.29 -8.86
CA TRP A 153 -2.75 14.53 -9.32
C TRP A 153 -2.64 14.43 -10.85
N ASN A 154 -3.20 13.37 -11.47
CA ASN A 154 -3.23 13.25 -12.93
C ASN A 154 -4.12 14.32 -13.57
N LEU A 155 -5.21 14.74 -12.93
CA LEU A 155 -6.03 15.84 -13.47
C LEU A 155 -5.25 17.17 -13.50
N VAL A 156 -4.38 17.41 -12.52
CA VAL A 156 -3.49 18.58 -12.50
C VAL A 156 -2.43 18.49 -13.60
N GLU A 157 -1.96 17.29 -13.96
CA GLU A 157 -0.99 17.03 -15.05
C GLU A 157 -1.48 17.47 -16.43
N VAL A 158 -2.80 17.35 -16.66
CA VAL A 158 -3.45 17.77 -17.92
C VAL A 158 -3.09 19.21 -18.31
N LEU A 159 -2.97 20.13 -17.34
CA LEU A 159 -2.70 21.54 -17.60
C LEU A 159 -1.29 21.81 -18.17
N PRO A 160 -0.19 21.42 -17.51
CA PRO A 160 1.15 21.55 -18.07
C PRO A 160 1.34 20.73 -19.34
N ASP A 161 0.70 19.57 -19.47
CA ASP A 161 0.75 18.78 -20.71
C ASP A 161 0.03 19.45 -21.87
N ALA A 162 -1.11 20.10 -21.60
CA ALA A 162 -1.82 20.87 -22.60
C ALA A 162 -1.08 22.15 -23.04
N THR A 163 -0.17 22.68 -22.21
CA THR A 163 0.46 24.00 -22.42
C THR A 163 1.92 23.90 -22.85
N ILE A 164 2.79 23.36 -21.99
CA ILE A 164 4.25 23.29 -22.23
C ILE A 164 4.72 21.89 -22.66
N GLY A 165 3.88 20.87 -22.52
CA GLY A 165 4.18 19.47 -22.86
C GLY A 165 4.49 19.20 -24.34
N ASN A 166 4.16 20.14 -25.24
CA ASN A 166 4.52 20.04 -26.66
C ASN A 166 6.01 20.31 -26.94
N LEU A 167 6.73 20.92 -25.99
CA LEU A 167 8.18 21.14 -26.10
C LEU A 167 8.91 20.00 -25.41
N GLU A 168 10.02 19.52 -25.99
CA GLU A 168 10.77 18.41 -25.41
C GLU A 168 11.19 18.64 -23.95
N SER A 169 11.70 19.85 -23.65
CA SER A 169 12.07 20.24 -22.29
C SER A 169 10.87 20.37 -21.36
N GLY A 170 9.74 20.88 -21.87
CA GLY A 170 8.50 20.99 -21.11
C GLY A 170 7.94 19.63 -20.76
N ARG A 171 7.88 18.71 -21.74
CA ARG A 171 7.53 17.30 -21.53
C ARG A 171 8.38 16.63 -20.47
N LYS A 172 9.71 16.69 -20.61
CA LYS A 172 10.64 16.08 -19.64
C LYS A 172 10.41 16.63 -18.23
N LEU A 173 10.15 17.93 -18.11
CA LEU A 173 9.86 18.58 -16.85
C LEU A 173 8.54 18.08 -16.26
N THR A 174 7.45 18.09 -17.03
CA THR A 174 6.13 17.62 -16.59
C THR A 174 6.20 16.16 -16.15
N THR A 175 6.62 15.24 -17.02
CA THR A 175 6.78 13.82 -16.69
C THR A 175 7.61 13.62 -15.42
N THR A 176 8.74 14.32 -15.29
CA THR A 176 9.60 14.18 -14.09
C THR A 176 8.89 14.65 -12.82
N LEU A 177 8.17 15.77 -12.89
CA LEU A 177 7.46 16.33 -11.76
C LEU A 177 6.32 15.40 -11.30
N PHE A 178 5.49 14.96 -12.24
CA PHE A 178 4.30 14.18 -11.93
C PHE A 178 4.63 12.72 -11.58
N ASP A 179 5.58 12.08 -12.25
CA ASP A 179 6.06 10.75 -11.84
C ASP A 179 6.62 10.77 -10.42
N ASN A 180 7.45 11.78 -10.09
CA ASN A 180 8.00 11.88 -8.75
C ASN A 180 6.91 12.23 -7.72
N GLY A 181 5.91 13.04 -8.10
CA GLY A 181 4.76 13.32 -7.26
C GLY A 181 3.93 12.08 -6.95
N GLN A 182 3.68 11.22 -7.94
CA GLN A 182 3.03 9.93 -7.73
C GLN A 182 3.84 9.08 -6.74
N VAL A 183 5.15 8.98 -6.91
CA VAL A 183 6.03 8.23 -5.98
C VAL A 183 5.95 8.79 -4.56
N TRP A 184 5.82 10.11 -4.40
CA TRP A 184 5.62 10.75 -3.10
C TRP A 184 4.26 10.41 -2.48
N VAL A 185 3.17 10.50 -3.25
CA VAL A 185 1.83 10.13 -2.78
C VAL A 185 1.80 8.68 -2.32
N GLU A 186 2.32 7.77 -3.14
CA GLU A 186 2.42 6.34 -2.82
C GLU A 186 3.22 6.09 -1.54
N TYR A 187 4.38 6.72 -1.42
CA TYR A 187 5.20 6.64 -0.21
C TYR A 187 4.44 7.11 1.04
N LEU A 188 3.77 8.26 0.96
CA LEU A 188 3.01 8.80 2.09
C LEU A 188 1.84 7.90 2.49
N THR A 189 1.12 7.34 1.52
CA THR A 189 0.03 6.39 1.81
C THR A 189 0.51 5.03 2.31
N ASP A 190 1.73 4.64 1.96
CA ASP A 190 2.33 3.39 2.44
C ASP A 190 2.75 3.46 3.91
N ILE A 191 3.28 4.60 4.36
CA ILE A 191 3.89 4.73 5.70
C ILE A 191 2.90 5.10 6.79
N VAL A 192 1.72 5.63 6.45
CA VAL A 192 0.67 5.92 7.45
C VAL A 192 0.10 4.62 8.03
N PRO A 193 -0.51 4.65 9.23
CA PRO A 193 -1.07 3.44 9.84
C PRO A 193 -1.98 2.70 8.87
N THR A 194 -1.85 1.38 8.85
CA THR A 194 -2.58 0.46 7.94
C THR A 194 -2.19 0.56 6.47
N GLY A 195 -1.20 1.40 6.10
CA GLY A 195 -0.56 1.38 4.79
C GLY A 195 0.41 0.21 4.62
N ASP A 196 0.74 -0.15 3.38
CA ASP A 196 1.51 -1.36 3.08
C ASP A 196 2.90 -1.40 3.74
N ALA A 197 3.60 -0.26 3.76
CA ALA A 197 4.89 -0.16 4.44
C ALA A 197 4.75 -0.23 5.96
N TRP A 198 3.75 0.48 6.51
CA TRP A 198 3.46 0.43 7.93
C TRP A 198 3.17 -1.01 8.40
N LEU A 199 2.39 -1.76 7.62
CA LEU A 199 2.07 -3.17 7.89
C LEU A 199 3.30 -4.08 7.83
N ARG A 200 4.24 -3.84 6.89
CA ARG A 200 5.53 -4.53 6.86
C ARG A 200 6.39 -4.22 8.07
N VAL A 201 6.51 -2.95 8.45
CA VAL A 201 7.38 -2.48 9.54
C VAL A 201 6.90 -3.01 10.90
N HIS A 202 5.58 -3.12 11.07
CA HIS A 202 4.94 -3.59 12.30
C HIS A 202 4.58 -5.09 12.27
N ALA A 203 4.98 -5.80 11.23
CA ALA A 203 4.74 -7.23 11.11
C ALA A 203 5.51 -8.05 12.18
N PRO A 204 4.82 -8.76 13.09
CA PRO A 204 5.50 -9.64 14.03
C PRO A 204 6.01 -10.90 13.33
N SER A 205 7.16 -11.42 13.76
CA SER A 205 7.56 -12.79 13.46
C SER A 205 7.31 -13.70 14.66
N LEU A 206 6.17 -14.38 14.64
CA LEU A 206 5.80 -15.34 15.69
C LEU A 206 6.67 -16.61 15.65
N GLN A 207 7.25 -16.94 14.50
CA GLN A 207 8.11 -18.12 14.33
C GLN A 207 9.56 -17.84 14.72
N GLU A 208 10.09 -16.66 14.41
CA GLU A 208 11.50 -16.33 14.67
C GLU A 208 11.72 -15.50 15.94
N PHE A 209 10.65 -15.15 16.67
CA PHE A 209 10.68 -14.29 17.86
C PHE A 209 11.43 -12.96 17.64
N LYS A 210 11.42 -12.44 16.41
CA LYS A 210 12.05 -11.17 16.07
C LYS A 210 11.09 -10.01 16.31
N LEU A 211 11.63 -8.92 16.84
CA LEU A 211 10.92 -7.63 16.90
C LEU A 211 10.52 -7.19 15.48
N PRO A 212 9.34 -6.57 15.29
CA PRO A 212 8.80 -6.26 13.96
C PRO A 212 9.75 -5.51 13.02
N VAL A 213 10.38 -4.44 13.52
CA VAL A 213 11.35 -3.65 12.74
C VAL A 213 12.53 -4.50 12.29
N VAL A 214 13.09 -5.31 13.21
CA VAL A 214 14.23 -6.19 12.92
C VAL A 214 13.83 -7.27 11.90
N TYR A 215 12.60 -7.78 12.01
CA TYR A 215 12.06 -8.74 11.07
C TYR A 215 12.00 -8.14 9.66
N ASN A 216 11.36 -6.98 9.48
CA ASN A 216 11.29 -6.30 8.18
C ASN A 216 12.67 -6.01 7.57
N LEU A 217 13.62 -5.54 8.37
CA LEU A 217 14.99 -5.27 7.92
C LEU A 217 15.72 -6.55 7.48
N GLY A 218 15.40 -7.69 8.09
CA GLY A 218 15.98 -9.00 7.78
C GLY A 218 15.40 -9.71 6.55
N MET A 219 14.23 -9.29 6.06
CA MET A 219 13.55 -9.96 4.94
C MET A 219 14.35 -9.88 3.63
N PRO A 220 14.40 -10.94 2.79
CA PRO A 220 15.11 -10.87 1.51
C PRO A 220 14.47 -9.85 0.54
N GLU A 221 15.19 -9.44 -0.51
CA GLU A 221 14.67 -8.51 -1.53
C GLU A 221 13.41 -9.07 -2.21
N HIS A 222 13.41 -10.37 -2.48
CA HIS A 222 12.24 -11.10 -2.96
C HIS A 222 11.86 -12.14 -1.92
N PHE A 223 10.63 -12.03 -1.42
CA PHE A 223 10.05 -12.98 -0.47
C PHE A 223 8.77 -13.57 -1.07
N THR A 224 8.43 -14.80 -0.70
CA THR A 224 7.19 -15.47 -1.16
C THR A 224 6.48 -16.07 0.04
N GLY A 225 5.14 -16.13 -0.01
CA GLY A 225 4.33 -16.69 1.07
C GLY A 225 3.80 -15.68 2.08
N ASP A 226 4.10 -14.38 1.92
CA ASP A 226 3.47 -13.30 2.67
C ASP A 226 3.22 -12.10 1.75
N THR A 227 1.94 -11.77 1.57
CA THR A 227 1.48 -10.73 0.65
C THR A 227 2.02 -9.34 0.97
N ARG A 228 2.48 -9.10 2.20
CA ARG A 228 3.09 -7.81 2.59
C ARG A 228 4.42 -7.55 1.88
N TRP A 229 5.16 -8.62 1.54
CA TRP A 229 6.46 -8.53 0.83
C TRP A 229 6.46 -9.15 -0.57
N GLU A 230 5.51 -10.03 -0.89
CA GLU A 230 5.47 -10.77 -2.16
C GLU A 230 5.42 -9.87 -3.40
N TYR A 231 4.81 -8.69 -3.26
CA TYR A 231 4.56 -7.78 -4.38
C TYR A 231 5.52 -6.59 -4.44
N ILE A 232 6.63 -6.62 -3.72
CA ILE A 232 7.63 -5.54 -3.72
C ILE A 232 9.05 -6.08 -3.89
N ARG A 233 9.97 -5.22 -4.33
CA ARG A 233 11.41 -5.45 -4.15
C ARG A 233 11.84 -4.79 -2.85
N ASN A 234 12.07 -5.60 -1.82
CA ASN A 234 12.45 -5.14 -0.47
C ASN A 234 13.94 -4.78 -0.39
N THR A 235 14.36 -3.83 -1.24
CA THR A 235 15.74 -3.36 -1.32
C THR A 235 16.18 -2.67 -0.02
N PRO A 236 17.49 -2.55 0.25
CA PRO A 236 17.99 -1.79 1.41
C PRO A 236 17.46 -0.35 1.46
N PHE A 237 17.31 0.30 0.29
CA PHE A 237 16.75 1.65 0.19
C PHE A 237 15.29 1.68 0.68
N ARG A 238 14.43 0.83 0.10
CA ARG A 238 13.00 0.74 0.48
C ARG A 238 12.85 0.53 1.97
N LYS A 239 13.50 -0.52 2.50
CA LYS A 239 13.48 -0.87 3.92
C LYS A 239 13.77 0.33 4.82
N THR A 240 14.80 1.08 4.47
CA THR A 240 15.26 2.22 5.28
C THR A 240 14.22 3.34 5.29
N ILE A 241 13.81 3.82 4.11
CA ILE A 241 12.91 4.97 4.02
C ILE A 241 11.51 4.66 4.55
N GLU A 242 11.00 3.46 4.29
CA GLU A 242 9.68 3.01 4.75
C GLU A 242 9.65 2.79 6.26
N THR A 243 10.73 2.22 6.83
CA THR A 243 10.83 2.05 8.28
C THR A 243 10.91 3.39 8.99
N ILE A 244 11.76 4.31 8.52
CA ILE A 244 11.86 5.65 9.10
C ILE A 244 10.52 6.38 8.98
N GLY A 245 9.91 6.34 7.79
CA GLY A 245 8.61 6.98 7.53
C GLY A 245 7.50 6.45 8.43
N ALA A 246 7.36 5.13 8.56
CA ALA A 246 6.31 4.52 9.37
C ALA A 246 6.48 4.87 10.85
N LEU A 247 7.70 4.79 11.39
CA LEU A 247 7.97 5.16 12.79
C LEU A 247 7.73 6.65 13.05
N LEU A 248 8.07 7.52 12.10
CA LEU A 248 7.76 8.95 12.22
C LEU A 248 6.25 9.22 12.18
N ALA A 249 5.50 8.46 11.37
CA ALA A 249 4.04 8.54 11.35
C ALA A 249 3.45 8.15 12.72
N ASP A 250 3.97 7.10 13.36
CA ASP A 250 3.54 6.70 14.71
C ASP A 250 3.80 7.80 15.75
N VAL A 251 4.97 8.43 15.70
CA VAL A 251 5.32 9.55 16.59
C VAL A 251 4.38 10.73 16.36
N ALA A 252 4.14 11.10 15.09
CA ALA A 252 3.25 12.21 14.76
C ALA A 252 1.82 11.96 15.28
N ILE A 253 1.33 10.72 15.17
CA ILE A 253 0.02 10.34 15.69
C ILE A 253 0.02 10.39 17.22
N GLY A 254 1.02 9.82 17.87
CA GLY A 254 1.15 9.84 19.33
C GLY A 254 1.20 11.27 19.88
N LEU A 255 1.86 12.20 19.19
CA LEU A 255 1.84 13.62 19.51
C LEU A 255 0.45 14.23 19.33
N SER A 256 -0.21 13.96 18.20
CA SER A 256 -1.52 14.52 17.88
C SER A 256 -2.63 14.05 18.83
N THR A 257 -2.51 12.82 19.37
CA THR A 257 -3.47 12.23 20.31
C THR A 257 -3.11 12.47 21.77
N GLY A 258 -1.99 13.14 22.05
CA GLY A 258 -1.48 13.38 23.40
C GLY A 258 -0.94 12.13 24.11
N GLN A 259 -0.75 11.04 23.38
CA GLN A 259 -0.18 9.79 23.89
C GLN A 259 1.35 9.84 24.05
N VAL A 260 2.01 10.75 23.33
CA VAL A 260 3.44 11.05 23.45
C VAL A 260 3.61 12.51 23.85
N ASN A 261 4.29 12.76 24.98
CA ASN A 261 4.73 14.09 25.37
C ASN A 261 6.25 14.16 25.23
N LEU A 262 6.74 14.95 24.29
CA LEU A 262 8.18 15.18 24.08
C LEU A 262 8.76 16.26 25.01
N THR A 263 7.92 16.90 25.81
CA THR A 263 8.37 17.86 26.82
C THR A 263 8.81 17.10 28.07
N SER A 264 10.12 17.10 28.34
CA SER A 264 10.65 16.78 29.67
C SER A 264 10.21 17.88 30.62
N ASP A 265 9.11 17.69 31.34
CA ASP A 265 8.72 18.61 32.40
C ASP A 265 9.62 18.36 33.63
N SER A 266 10.89 18.75 33.51
CA SER A 266 11.86 18.84 34.61
C SER A 266 11.91 20.27 35.13
N GLY A 267 10.74 20.85 35.42
CA GLY A 267 10.61 22.08 36.19
C GLY A 267 10.36 21.73 37.67
N PRO A 268 11.06 22.35 38.64
CA PRO A 268 10.78 22.08 40.05
C PRO A 268 9.35 22.51 40.35
N LYS A 269 8.53 21.58 40.86
CA LYS A 269 7.23 21.90 41.46
C LYS A 269 7.50 22.89 42.59
N ARG A 270 7.20 24.17 42.36
CA ARG A 270 7.04 25.14 43.45
C ARG A 270 5.82 24.70 44.25
N SER A 271 6.06 24.01 45.36
CA SER A 271 5.11 23.99 46.46
C SER A 271 5.00 25.42 46.98
N LEU A 272 3.87 26.07 46.69
CA LEU A 272 3.52 27.31 47.38
C LEU A 272 3.06 26.95 48.81
N PRO A 273 3.41 27.78 49.81
CA PRO A 273 2.94 27.62 51.19
C PRO A 273 1.44 27.84 51.33
#